data_AF-A0A6P8M2X3-F1
#
_entry.id   AF-A0A6P8M2X3-F1
#
_cell.length_a   1.000
_cell.length_b   1.000
_cell.length_c   1.000
_cell.angle_alpha   90.00
_cell.angle_beta   90.00
_cell.angle_gamma   90.00
#
_symmetry.space_group_name_H-M   'P 1'
#
loop_
_entity.id
_entity.type
_entity.pdbx_description
1 polymer ?
#
loop_
_entity_poly.entity_id
_entity_poly.type
_entity_poly.pdbx_seq_one_letter_code
_entity_poly.pdbx_strand_id
1 'polypeptide(L)'
;MSSQNSRRVRSQQILSQPVLKKQRTDDTAGIFLSQPTASTSANIPLSNTSPSRVISEDDDQLVNSVIRYLLILDGGKQIVNKTRIIKNVFGNRGRRFPSVMNKAKSLLSKVFGYELVELEGNKYMLVNKIKNELPHICPLGTEGSQQVLLFIVLTHIFMLQNSCSEESLSNFLANLDIPYADNNQHVYFGNVKYLINEVFVAQKYLDKITMETINLTKIEFKWGPRAEHEFSQRAALEFMSEVYNGRPIKSWQLQFQALTAQEKLDR
;
A
#
# COMPACT_ATOMS: atom_id res chain seq x y z
N MET A 1 -50.19 -37.61 -15.17
CA MET A 1 -49.76 -37.87 -16.56
C MET A 1 -48.44 -37.13 -16.74
N SER A 2 -47.31 -37.83 -16.53
CA SER A 2 -46.43 -38.35 -17.60
C SER A 2 -45.57 -37.20 -18.18
N SER A 3 -44.25 -37.27 -18.33
CA SER A 3 -43.30 -38.37 -18.22
C SER A 3 -41.88 -37.81 -18.12
N GLN A 4 -40.96 -38.71 -17.77
CA GLN A 4 -39.51 -38.58 -17.63
C GLN A 4 -38.78 -38.21 -18.94
N ASN A 5 -37.57 -37.67 -18.82
CA ASN A 5 -36.32 -38.14 -19.46
C ASN A 5 -35.26 -37.02 -19.40
N SER A 6 -33.95 -37.26 -19.44
CA SER A 6 -33.06 -38.36 -19.08
C SER A 6 -31.64 -37.80 -19.32
N ARG A 7 -30.70 -38.35 -18.57
CA ARG A 7 -29.26 -38.11 -18.56
C ARG A 7 -28.62 -37.98 -19.95
N ARG A 8 -27.58 -37.13 -20.07
CA ARG A 8 -26.40 -37.50 -20.87
C ARG A 8 -25.11 -36.90 -20.31
N VAL A 9 -24.31 -37.79 -19.75
CA VAL A 9 -22.89 -37.64 -19.42
C VAL A 9 -22.09 -37.58 -20.73
N ARG A 10 -21.08 -36.70 -20.81
CA ARG A 10 -20.03 -36.79 -21.84
C ARG A 10 -18.67 -36.56 -21.19
N SER A 11 -17.89 -37.62 -21.16
CA SER A 11 -16.55 -37.71 -20.62
C SER A 11 -15.49 -37.52 -21.73
N GLN A 12 -14.33 -37.03 -21.29
CA GLN A 12 -12.97 -37.23 -21.82
C GLN A 12 -12.55 -36.55 -23.13
N GLN A 13 -11.52 -35.70 -23.04
CA GLN A 13 -10.20 -36.07 -23.56
C GLN A 13 -9.07 -35.25 -22.90
N ILE A 14 -8.16 -35.99 -22.27
CA ILE A 14 -6.91 -35.53 -21.64
C ILE A 14 -5.83 -35.63 -22.72
N LEU A 15 -5.07 -34.55 -22.97
CA LEU A 15 -3.92 -34.57 -23.87
C LEU A 15 -2.62 -34.60 -23.07
N SER A 16 -1.86 -35.66 -23.32
CA SER A 16 -0.69 -36.15 -22.59
C SER A 16 0.59 -35.33 -22.86
N GLN A 17 1.43 -35.22 -21.84
CA GLN A 17 2.84 -34.81 -21.95
C GLN A 17 3.73 -35.96 -22.47
N PRO A 18 4.83 -35.67 -23.17
CA PRO A 18 5.86 -36.67 -23.43
C PRO A 18 6.96 -36.67 -22.35
N VAL A 19 7.20 -37.86 -21.80
CA VAL A 19 8.33 -38.25 -20.95
C VAL A 19 9.53 -38.58 -21.84
N LEU A 20 10.70 -37.97 -21.60
CA LEU A 20 11.97 -38.38 -22.20
C LEU A 20 12.85 -39.08 -21.17
N LYS A 21 13.16 -40.34 -21.49
CA LYS A 21 13.95 -41.30 -20.72
C LYS A 21 15.43 -40.93 -20.72
N LYS A 22 16.03 -41.09 -19.55
CA LYS A 22 17.47 -41.11 -19.26
C LYS A 22 18.10 -42.37 -19.90
N GLN A 23 19.10 -42.19 -20.75
CA GLN A 23 19.92 -43.29 -21.27
C GLN A 23 21.37 -43.07 -20.81
N ARG A 24 21.89 -44.11 -20.17
CA ARG A 24 23.22 -44.23 -19.58
C ARG A 24 23.95 -45.28 -20.43
N THR A 25 25.12 -44.95 -20.95
CA THR A 25 26.06 -45.92 -21.52
C THR A 25 27.46 -45.52 -21.04
N ASP A 26 28.01 -46.36 -20.18
CA ASP A 26 29.42 -46.42 -19.86
C ASP A 26 30.16 -46.92 -21.10
N ASP A 27 31.33 -46.35 -21.40
CA ASP A 27 32.40 -47.06 -22.08
C ASP A 27 33.75 -46.57 -21.57
N THR A 28 34.61 -47.55 -21.33
CA THR A 28 35.84 -47.47 -20.53
C THR A 28 37.03 -47.61 -21.47
N ALA A 29 38.01 -46.71 -21.39
CA ALA A 29 39.39 -46.98 -21.81
C ALA A 29 40.36 -46.03 -21.10
N GLY A 30 41.30 -46.58 -20.32
CA GLY A 30 42.47 -45.87 -19.77
C GLY A 30 43.43 -45.43 -20.89
N ILE A 31 44.58 -44.79 -20.66
CA ILE A 31 45.58 -44.86 -19.59
C ILE A 31 46.47 -43.61 -19.80
N PHE A 32 46.88 -42.87 -18.75
CA PHE A 32 48.29 -42.56 -18.45
C PHE A 32 48.47 -41.64 -17.23
N LEU A 33 49.32 -42.11 -16.29
CA LEU A 33 49.87 -41.40 -15.14
C LEU A 33 50.75 -40.21 -15.56
N SER A 34 50.83 -39.16 -14.72
CA SER A 34 52.09 -38.63 -14.12
C SER A 34 51.84 -37.39 -13.23
N GLN A 35 52.12 -37.53 -11.93
CA GLN A 35 52.68 -36.50 -11.02
C GLN A 35 54.21 -36.79 -10.90
N PRO A 36 55.13 -35.94 -10.37
CA PRO A 36 55.06 -35.00 -9.22
C PRO A 36 55.76 -33.63 -9.51
N THR A 37 55.86 -32.59 -8.65
CA THR A 37 56.60 -32.42 -7.37
C THR A 37 56.36 -31.02 -6.76
N ALA A 38 56.72 -30.84 -5.49
CA ALA A 38 56.53 -29.64 -4.66
C ALA A 38 57.67 -28.58 -4.69
N SER A 39 57.30 -27.38 -4.20
CA SER A 39 58.11 -26.31 -3.56
C SER A 39 58.62 -25.16 -4.44
N THR A 40 58.19 -23.92 -4.16
CA THR A 40 59.03 -22.83 -3.60
C THR A 40 58.24 -21.52 -3.51
N SER A 41 58.39 -20.84 -2.38
CA SER A 41 57.79 -19.56 -1.98
C SER A 41 57.95 -18.43 -3.00
N ALA A 42 56.87 -17.65 -3.17
CA ALA A 42 56.95 -16.25 -3.57
C ALA A 42 55.92 -15.47 -2.73
N ASN A 43 56.42 -14.70 -1.77
CA ASN A 43 55.65 -13.69 -1.03
C ASN A 43 55.99 -12.30 -1.59
N ILE A 44 55.03 -11.38 -1.42
CA ILE A 44 55.06 -9.90 -1.52
C ILE A 44 54.46 -9.35 -2.85
N PRO A 45 53.60 -8.31 -2.81
CA PRO A 45 52.42 -8.10 -1.95
C PRO A 45 51.19 -7.69 -2.80
N LEU A 46 49.97 -7.64 -2.25
CA LEU A 46 48.99 -6.71 -2.82
C LEU A 46 48.30 -5.91 -1.72
N SER A 47 48.56 -4.62 -1.83
CA SER A 47 48.04 -3.47 -1.11
C SER A 47 46.62 -3.63 -0.58
N ASN A 48 46.47 -3.21 0.68
CA ASN A 48 45.24 -2.75 1.30
C ASN A 48 44.37 -2.01 0.28
N THR A 49 43.30 -2.67 -0.17
CA THR A 49 42.18 -1.96 -0.77
C THR A 49 41.18 -1.74 0.35
N SER A 50 41.02 -0.48 0.73
CA SER A 50 39.93 -0.01 1.59
C SER A 50 38.58 -0.58 1.08
N PRO A 51 37.61 -0.94 1.94
CA PRO A 51 36.34 -1.49 1.51
C PRO A 51 35.43 -0.36 0.98
N SER A 52 35.79 0.20 -0.16
CA SER A 52 35.01 1.18 -0.91
C SER A 52 34.01 0.43 -1.79
N ARG A 53 32.83 0.14 -1.24
CA ARG A 53 31.54 -0.11 -1.93
C ARG A 53 31.61 -0.74 -3.34
N VAL A 54 31.80 -2.05 -3.41
CA VAL A 54 31.22 -2.85 -4.49
C VAL A 54 29.74 -3.03 -4.14
N ILE A 55 28.88 -2.14 -4.65
CA ILE A 55 27.43 -2.38 -4.64
C ILE A 55 27.23 -3.55 -5.62
N SER A 56 26.96 -4.75 -5.11
CA SER A 56 26.85 -5.93 -5.97
C SER A 56 25.60 -5.80 -6.86
N GLU A 57 25.66 -6.30 -8.10
CA GLU A 57 24.51 -6.34 -9.02
C GLU A 57 23.26 -6.96 -8.36
N ASP A 58 23.46 -7.84 -7.37
CA ASP A 58 22.38 -8.41 -6.57
C ASP A 58 21.62 -7.37 -5.73
N ASP A 59 22.27 -6.30 -5.24
CA ASP A 59 21.58 -5.21 -4.51
C ASP A 59 20.62 -4.49 -5.43
N ASP A 60 21.01 -4.24 -6.68
CA ASP A 60 20.17 -3.51 -7.64
C ASP A 60 18.95 -4.34 -8.06
N GLN A 61 19.13 -5.65 -8.24
CA GLN A 61 18.01 -6.57 -8.43
C GLN A 61 17.09 -6.60 -7.20
N LEU A 62 17.65 -6.58 -5.99
CA LEU A 62 16.87 -6.56 -4.75
C LEU A 62 16.10 -5.24 -4.59
N VAL A 63 16.72 -4.11 -4.89
CA VAL A 63 16.09 -2.78 -4.90
C VAL A 63 14.90 -2.78 -5.86
N ASN A 64 15.09 -3.25 -7.10
CA ASN A 64 14.01 -3.34 -8.08
C ASN A 64 12.88 -4.25 -7.61
N SER A 65 13.22 -5.36 -6.95
CA SER A 65 12.24 -6.29 -6.39
C SER A 65 11.45 -5.66 -5.24
N VAL A 66 12.10 -4.89 -4.36
CA VAL A 66 11.45 -4.12 -3.30
C VAL A 66 10.50 -3.08 -3.88
N ILE A 67 10.94 -2.30 -4.88
CA ILE A 67 10.12 -1.28 -5.53
C ILE A 67 8.86 -1.90 -6.13
N ARG A 68 9.01 -2.97 -6.94
CA ARG A 68 7.87 -3.68 -7.53
C ARG A 68 6.92 -4.21 -6.47
N TYR A 69 7.45 -4.80 -5.40
CA TYR A 69 6.65 -5.32 -4.30
C TYR A 69 5.86 -4.20 -3.60
N LEU A 70 6.48 -3.05 -3.33
CA LEU A 70 5.80 -1.90 -2.71
C LEU A 70 4.72 -1.30 -3.61
N LEU A 71 4.96 -1.19 -4.92
CA LEU A 71 3.97 -0.68 -5.88
C LEU A 71 2.74 -1.58 -5.99
N ILE A 72 2.93 -2.91 -5.95
CA ILE A 72 1.80 -3.86 -5.93
C ILE A 72 0.95 -3.67 -4.68
N LEU A 73 1.58 -3.44 -3.52
CA LEU A 73 0.87 -3.22 -2.27
C LEU A 73 0.13 -1.87 -2.23
N ASP A 74 0.67 -0.84 -2.89
CA ASP A 74 0.01 0.46 -3.01
C ASP A 74 -1.29 0.39 -3.82
N GLY A 75 -1.40 -0.55 -4.77
CA GLY A 75 -2.63 -0.76 -5.54
C GLY A 75 -3.86 -1.06 -4.68
N GLY A 76 -3.67 -1.68 -3.50
CA GLY A 76 -4.73 -1.87 -2.49
C GLY A 76 -4.57 -0.99 -1.27
N LYS A 77 -3.71 0.05 -1.35
CA LYS A 77 -3.36 0.95 -0.26
C LYS A 77 -2.95 0.19 1.02
N GLN A 78 -2.21 -0.90 0.89
CA GLN A 78 -1.82 -1.72 2.04
C GLN A 78 -0.66 -1.10 2.81
N ILE A 79 -0.72 -1.22 4.14
CA ILE A 79 0.46 -1.03 5.01
C ILE A 79 1.25 -2.33 5.06
N VAL A 80 2.58 -2.24 5.05
CA VAL A 80 3.44 -3.42 5.13
C VAL A 80 4.44 -3.32 6.27
N ASN A 81 4.59 -4.40 7.04
CA ASN A 81 5.63 -4.49 8.07
C ASN A 81 6.98 -4.87 7.45
N LYS A 82 8.06 -4.32 7.99
CA LYS A 82 9.46 -4.74 7.75
C LYS A 82 9.62 -6.25 7.67
N THR A 83 9.06 -7.01 8.60
CA THR A 83 9.18 -8.48 8.64
C THR A 83 8.58 -9.14 7.39
N ARG A 84 7.45 -8.62 6.90
CA ARG A 84 6.79 -9.10 5.69
C ARG A 84 7.59 -8.73 4.44
N ILE A 85 8.18 -7.53 4.38
CA ILE A 85 9.10 -7.16 3.29
C ILE A 85 10.32 -8.09 3.28
N ILE A 86 10.94 -8.32 4.46
CA ILE A 86 12.10 -9.19 4.58
C ILE A 86 11.75 -10.60 4.11
N LYS A 87 10.64 -11.18 4.60
CA LYS A 87 10.20 -12.51 4.22
C LYS A 87 9.96 -12.64 2.71
N ASN A 88 9.26 -11.69 2.10
CA ASN A 88 8.78 -11.80 0.73
C ASN A 88 9.80 -11.38 -0.33
N VAL A 89 10.76 -10.51 0.01
CA VAL A 89 11.73 -9.96 -0.94
C VAL A 89 13.17 -10.35 -0.60
N PHE A 90 13.56 -10.26 0.68
CA PHE A 90 14.94 -10.48 1.10
C PHE A 90 15.24 -11.95 1.42
N GLY A 91 14.26 -12.71 1.90
CA GLY A 91 14.44 -14.06 2.41
C GLY A 91 15.51 -14.09 3.51
N ASN A 92 16.60 -14.83 3.27
CA ASN A 92 17.75 -14.92 4.17
C ASN A 92 18.69 -13.71 4.13
N ARG A 93 18.51 -12.76 3.19
CA ARG A 93 19.38 -11.58 3.00
C ARG A 93 18.94 -10.35 3.81
N GLY A 94 18.23 -10.55 4.93
CA GLY A 94 17.67 -9.46 5.75
C GLY A 94 18.69 -8.43 6.26
N ARG A 95 19.97 -8.79 6.38
CA ARG A 95 21.05 -7.85 6.77
C ARG A 95 21.22 -6.68 5.78
N ARG A 96 20.89 -6.88 4.50
CA ARG A 96 20.98 -5.85 3.45
C ARG A 96 19.79 -4.88 3.47
N PHE A 97 18.77 -5.13 4.30
CA PHE A 97 17.54 -4.34 4.34
C PHE A 97 17.77 -2.83 4.45
N PRO A 98 18.58 -2.30 5.40
CA PRO A 98 18.72 -0.86 5.53
C PRO A 98 19.29 -0.20 4.27
N SER A 99 20.32 -0.80 3.68
CA SER A 99 20.97 -0.22 2.49
C SER A 99 20.07 -0.25 1.26
N VAL A 100 19.37 -1.38 1.05
CA VAL A 100 18.47 -1.56 -0.10
C VAL A 100 17.22 -0.69 0.04
N MET A 101 16.64 -0.60 1.24
CA MET A 101 15.47 0.26 1.49
C MET A 101 15.79 1.73 1.31
N ASN A 102 16.97 2.20 1.73
CA ASN A 102 17.39 3.59 1.50
C ASN A 102 17.51 3.91 0.00
N LYS A 103 18.08 2.99 -0.79
CA LYS A 103 18.17 3.15 -2.25
C LYS A 103 16.78 3.09 -2.91
N ALA A 104 15.93 2.15 -2.49
CA ALA A 104 14.56 2.04 -2.96
C ALA A 104 13.74 3.31 -2.65
N LYS A 105 13.82 3.84 -1.43
CA LYS A 105 13.19 5.11 -1.03
C LYS A 105 13.62 6.27 -1.93
N SER A 106 14.92 6.39 -2.21
CA SER A 106 15.42 7.43 -3.11
C SER A 106 14.90 7.27 -4.55
N LEU A 107 14.81 6.05 -5.06
CA LEU A 107 14.32 5.81 -6.43
C LEU A 107 12.82 6.02 -6.55
N LEU A 108 12.04 5.54 -5.57
CA LEU A 108 10.59 5.78 -5.49
C LEU A 108 10.30 7.29 -5.56
N SER A 109 11.03 8.10 -4.80
CA SER A 109 10.84 9.55 -4.81
C SER A 109 11.30 10.18 -6.12
N LYS A 110 12.52 9.90 -6.59
CA LYS A 110 13.12 10.61 -7.73
C LYS A 110 12.57 10.18 -9.10
N VAL A 111 12.23 8.90 -9.26
CA VAL A 111 11.87 8.31 -10.56
C VAL A 111 10.36 8.11 -10.66
N PHE A 112 9.73 7.62 -9.59
CA PHE A 112 8.32 7.25 -9.61
C PHE A 112 7.40 8.33 -9.02
N GLY A 113 7.95 9.35 -8.36
CA GLY A 113 7.16 10.38 -7.69
C GLY A 113 6.40 9.87 -6.45
N TYR A 114 6.86 8.77 -5.85
CA TYR A 114 6.27 8.20 -4.63
C TYR A 114 7.16 8.44 -3.41
N GLU A 115 6.54 8.74 -2.27
CA GLU A 115 7.21 8.78 -0.99
C GLU A 115 6.96 7.47 -0.22
N LEU A 116 8.05 6.87 0.28
CA LEU A 116 7.97 5.77 1.23
C LEU A 116 8.01 6.33 2.66
N VAL A 117 6.85 6.30 3.32
CA VAL A 117 6.66 6.78 4.68
C VAL A 117 6.82 5.61 5.66
N GLU A 118 7.65 5.80 6.67
CA GLU A 118 7.83 4.86 7.78
C GLU A 118 6.93 5.28 8.94
N LEU A 119 6.08 4.36 9.36
CA LEU A 119 5.16 4.48 10.48
C LEU A 119 5.71 3.76 11.70
N GLU A 120 5.13 4.03 12.87
CA GLU A 120 5.47 3.34 14.11
C GLU A 120 5.40 1.81 13.99
N GLY A 121 6.30 1.13 14.70
CA GLY A 121 6.35 -0.33 14.73
C GLY A 121 6.92 -0.97 13.46
N ASN A 122 7.84 -0.29 12.76
CA ASN A 122 8.48 -0.77 11.53
C ASN A 122 7.48 -1.08 10.40
N LYS A 123 6.46 -0.23 10.27
CA LYS A 123 5.46 -0.31 9.21
C LYS A 123 5.78 0.71 8.13
N TYR A 124 5.44 0.40 6.89
CA TYR A 124 5.68 1.26 5.75
C TYR A 124 4.40 1.42 4.94
N MET A 125 4.21 2.62 4.39
CA MET A 125 3.18 2.90 3.40
C MET A 125 3.79 3.69 2.24
N LEU A 126 3.24 3.49 1.05
CA LEU A 126 3.55 4.32 -0.10
C LEU A 126 2.51 5.44 -0.21
N VAL A 127 2.98 6.62 -0.57
CA VAL A 127 2.20 7.85 -0.78
C VAL A 127 2.57 8.42 -2.13
N ASN A 128 1.59 8.73 -2.96
CA ASN A 128 1.85 9.41 -4.23
C ASN A 128 2.10 10.90 -3.98
N LYS A 129 3.19 11.46 -4.53
CA LYS A 129 3.58 12.88 -4.42
C LYS A 129 3.58 13.62 -5.76
N ILE A 130 3.19 12.95 -6.84
CA ILE A 130 3.06 13.61 -8.14
C ILE A 130 1.98 14.69 -7.98
N LYS A 131 2.35 15.95 -8.12
CA LYS A 131 1.38 17.05 -8.05
C LYS A 131 0.38 16.89 -9.19
N ASN A 132 -0.79 16.36 -8.88
CA ASN A 132 -1.95 16.51 -9.74
C ASN A 132 -2.74 17.71 -9.24
N GLU A 133 -3.25 18.52 -10.17
CA GLU A 133 -4.20 19.60 -9.87
C GLU A 133 -5.54 19.04 -9.35
N LEU A 134 -5.74 17.73 -9.52
CA LEU A 134 -6.85 16.96 -8.98
C LEU A 134 -6.35 16.13 -7.77
N PRO A 135 -7.17 16.00 -6.71
CA PRO A 135 -6.87 15.06 -5.62
C PRO A 135 -6.52 13.67 -6.19
N HIS A 136 -5.63 12.92 -5.54
CA HIS A 136 -5.31 11.52 -5.92
C HIS A 136 -6.49 10.55 -5.84
N ILE A 137 -7.66 11.10 -5.55
CA ILE A 137 -9.00 10.52 -5.65
C ILE A 137 -9.41 10.63 -7.12
N CYS A 138 -9.02 9.64 -7.92
CA CYS A 138 -9.42 9.52 -9.32
C CYS A 138 -10.54 8.50 -9.44
N PRO A 139 -11.79 8.93 -9.71
CA PRO A 139 -12.91 8.01 -9.76
C PRO A 139 -12.95 7.24 -11.08
N LEU A 140 -12.19 6.15 -11.19
CA LEU A 140 -12.35 5.19 -12.27
C LEU A 140 -12.77 3.82 -11.71
N GLY A 141 -14.00 3.42 -12.02
CA GLY A 141 -14.58 2.15 -11.55
C GLY A 141 -14.92 2.15 -10.06
N THR A 142 -14.93 0.97 -9.45
CA THR A 142 -15.33 0.73 -8.05
C THR A 142 -14.40 1.40 -7.03
N GLU A 143 -13.11 1.54 -7.37
CA GLU A 143 -12.14 2.31 -6.56
C GLU A 143 -12.55 3.78 -6.48
N GLY A 144 -13.21 4.27 -7.53
CA GLY A 144 -13.62 5.65 -7.61
C GLY A 144 -14.74 6.05 -6.67
N SER A 145 -15.76 5.21 -6.54
CA SER A 145 -16.85 5.50 -5.61
C SER A 145 -16.36 5.47 -4.16
N GLN A 146 -15.46 4.53 -3.83
CA GLN A 146 -14.84 4.48 -2.49
C GLN A 146 -14.03 5.73 -2.19
N GLN A 147 -13.25 6.23 -3.15
CA GLN A 147 -12.49 7.47 -2.94
C GLN A 147 -13.37 8.71 -2.80
N VAL A 148 -14.49 8.79 -3.54
CA VAL A 148 -15.48 9.87 -3.35
C VAL A 148 -16.09 9.82 -1.95
N LEU A 149 -16.49 8.62 -1.48
CA LEU A 149 -16.97 8.46 -0.11
C LEU A 149 -15.92 8.88 0.91
N LEU A 150 -14.67 8.44 0.71
CA LEU A 150 -13.56 8.82 1.56
C LEU A 150 -13.36 10.33 1.61
N PHE A 151 -13.46 11.01 0.46
CA PHE A 151 -13.36 12.47 0.38
C PHE A 151 -14.45 13.15 1.23
N ILE A 152 -15.69 12.69 1.11
CA ILE A 152 -16.85 13.20 1.85
C ILE A 152 -16.63 13.02 3.36
N VAL A 153 -16.18 11.83 3.79
CA VAL A 153 -15.92 11.51 5.20
C VAL A 153 -14.77 12.37 5.77
N LEU A 154 -13.64 12.46 5.05
CA LEU A 154 -12.50 13.26 5.50
C LEU A 154 -12.84 14.75 5.58
N THR A 155 -13.61 15.27 4.62
CA THR A 155 -14.11 16.64 4.64
C THR A 155 -14.98 16.88 5.87
N HIS A 156 -15.91 15.97 6.19
CA HIS A 156 -16.76 16.12 7.38
C HIS A 156 -15.95 16.16 8.67
N ILE A 157 -14.97 15.26 8.83
CA ILE A 157 -14.07 15.24 10.00
C ILE A 157 -13.29 16.54 10.13
N PHE A 158 -12.76 17.05 9.02
CA PHE A 158 -12.02 18.31 9.00
C PHE A 158 -12.92 19.50 9.39
N MET A 159 -14.15 19.54 8.88
CA MET A 159 -15.13 20.57 9.24
C MET A 159 -15.50 20.54 10.72
N LEU A 160 -15.41 19.37 11.38
CA LEU A 160 -15.62 19.19 12.82
C LEU A 160 -14.36 19.35 13.69
N GLN A 161 -13.28 19.93 13.16
CA GLN A 161 -12.02 20.17 13.89
C GLN A 161 -11.23 18.87 14.18
N ASN A 162 -11.05 18.04 13.15
CA ASN A 162 -10.16 16.87 13.10
C ASN A 162 -10.63 15.63 13.89
N SER A 163 -11.84 15.63 14.44
CA SER A 163 -12.46 14.43 15.03
C SER A 163 -13.98 14.46 14.84
N CYS A 164 -14.60 13.30 14.64
CA CYS A 164 -16.05 13.17 14.70
C CYS A 164 -16.47 11.86 15.40
N SER A 165 -17.62 11.88 16.08
CA SER A 165 -18.23 10.64 16.58
C SER A 165 -18.85 9.83 15.44
N GLU A 166 -18.98 8.52 15.63
CA GLU A 166 -19.69 7.66 14.68
C GLU A 166 -21.14 8.13 14.47
N GLU A 167 -21.81 8.58 15.53
CA GLU A 167 -23.17 9.12 15.45
C GLU A 167 -23.25 10.38 14.59
N SER A 168 -22.32 11.32 14.78
CA SER A 168 -22.24 12.54 13.97
C SER A 168 -22.02 12.21 12.50
N LEU A 169 -21.10 11.28 12.23
CA LEU A 169 -20.80 10.85 10.86
C LEU A 169 -22.01 10.14 10.21
N SER A 170 -22.67 9.26 10.96
CA SER A 170 -23.88 8.55 10.51
C SER A 170 -25.00 9.53 10.15
N ASN A 171 -25.28 10.51 11.02
CA ASN A 171 -26.29 11.54 10.78
C ASN A 171 -25.95 12.42 9.57
N PHE A 172 -24.67 12.79 9.42
CA PHE A 172 -24.22 13.54 8.25
C PHE A 172 -24.41 12.76 6.94
N LEU A 173 -24.02 11.49 6.92
CA LEU A 173 -24.20 10.64 5.74
C LEU A 173 -25.68 10.39 5.44
N ALA A 174 -26.53 10.24 6.46
CA ALA A 174 -27.97 10.12 6.30
C ALA A 174 -28.60 11.36 5.65
N ASN A 175 -28.11 12.56 5.97
CA ASN A 175 -28.57 13.81 5.33
C ASN A 175 -28.16 13.90 3.85
N LEU A 176 -27.23 13.06 3.39
CA LEU A 176 -26.82 12.93 1.99
C LEU A 176 -27.48 11.72 1.30
N ASP A 177 -28.48 11.11 1.93
CA ASP A 177 -29.10 9.86 1.49
C ASP A 177 -28.12 8.68 1.38
N ILE A 178 -27.02 8.71 2.14
CA ILE A 178 -26.01 7.64 2.22
C ILE A 178 -26.23 6.86 3.52
N PRO A 179 -26.97 5.74 3.50
CA PRO A 179 -27.24 4.98 4.71
C PRO A 179 -25.96 4.35 5.30
N TYR A 180 -25.73 4.63 6.58
CA TYR A 180 -24.68 4.03 7.41
C TYR A 180 -25.32 2.96 8.31
N ALA A 181 -25.54 1.76 7.77
CA ALA A 181 -26.21 0.67 8.49
C ALA A 181 -25.55 -0.69 8.21
N ASP A 182 -25.70 -1.62 9.15
CA ASP A 182 -25.22 -3.00 8.98
C ASP A 182 -25.97 -3.70 7.84
N ASN A 183 -25.23 -4.47 7.03
CA ASN A 183 -25.76 -5.24 5.89
C ASN A 183 -26.52 -4.42 4.83
N ASN A 184 -26.37 -3.09 4.81
CA ASN A 184 -26.90 -2.27 3.74
C ASN A 184 -25.87 -2.07 2.64
N GLN A 185 -26.31 -2.15 1.38
CA GLN A 185 -25.46 -1.97 0.21
C GLN A 185 -25.98 -0.78 -0.60
N HIS A 186 -25.30 0.35 -0.48
CA HIS A 186 -25.56 1.52 -1.29
C HIS A 186 -25.27 1.21 -2.76
N VAL A 187 -26.14 1.62 -3.68
CA VAL A 187 -26.01 1.32 -5.12
C VAL A 187 -24.66 1.76 -5.69
N TYR A 188 -24.23 2.98 -5.35
CA TYR A 188 -22.95 3.55 -5.77
C TYR A 188 -21.75 3.18 -4.88
N PHE A 189 -21.88 3.27 -3.54
CA PHE A 189 -20.75 3.08 -2.61
C PHE A 189 -20.58 1.66 -2.08
N GLY A 190 -21.55 0.76 -2.26
CA GLY A 190 -21.52 -0.56 -1.64
C GLY A 190 -21.76 -0.50 -0.13
N ASN A 191 -21.04 -1.33 0.64
CA ASN A 191 -21.20 -1.38 2.10
C ASN A 191 -20.42 -0.24 2.78
N VAL A 192 -21.12 0.90 2.98
CA VAL A 192 -20.56 2.14 3.53
C VAL A 192 -19.96 1.93 4.93
N LYS A 193 -20.67 1.21 5.81
CA LYS A 193 -20.21 0.99 7.19
C LYS A 193 -18.93 0.16 7.23
N TYR A 194 -18.83 -0.88 6.40
CA TYR A 194 -17.61 -1.69 6.25
C TYR A 194 -16.44 -0.87 5.66
N LEU A 195 -16.72 -0.05 4.63
CA LEU A 195 -15.68 0.81 4.05
C LEU A 195 -15.08 1.76 5.08
N ILE A 196 -15.91 2.43 5.88
CA ILE A 196 -15.45 3.39 6.88
C ILE A 196 -14.76 2.71 8.06
N ASN A 197 -15.33 1.63 8.61
CA ASN A 197 -14.80 1.00 9.82
C ASN A 197 -13.57 0.13 9.59
N GLU A 198 -13.50 -0.53 8.44
CA GLU A 198 -12.50 -1.56 8.17
C GLU A 198 -11.53 -1.12 7.09
N VAL A 199 -12.04 -0.74 5.91
CA VAL A 199 -11.19 -0.48 4.74
C VAL A 199 -10.38 0.80 4.92
N PHE A 200 -11.02 1.94 5.18
CA PHE A 200 -10.32 3.23 5.32
C PHE A 200 -9.43 3.28 6.57
N VAL A 201 -9.78 2.52 7.61
CA VAL A 201 -8.94 2.36 8.81
C VAL A 201 -7.72 1.49 8.51
N ALA A 202 -7.89 0.36 7.81
CA ALA A 202 -6.77 -0.50 7.41
C ALA A 202 -5.83 0.21 6.43
N GLN A 203 -6.37 1.07 5.57
CA GLN A 203 -5.60 1.92 4.65
C GLN A 203 -5.02 3.18 5.31
N LYS A 204 -5.23 3.41 6.61
CA LYS A 204 -4.72 4.57 7.36
C LYS A 204 -5.15 5.93 6.84
N TYR A 205 -6.28 5.98 6.15
CA TYR A 205 -6.95 7.25 5.92
C TYR A 205 -7.72 7.70 7.16
N LEU A 206 -8.23 6.74 7.94
CA LEU A 206 -8.90 7.01 9.21
C LEU A 206 -8.17 6.33 10.36
N ASP A 207 -8.11 7.01 11.50
CA ASP A 207 -7.84 6.37 12.78
C ASP A 207 -9.15 6.26 13.56
N LYS A 208 -9.50 5.02 13.91
CA LYS A 208 -10.70 4.66 14.69
C LYS A 208 -10.32 4.50 16.15
N ILE A 209 -10.82 5.40 16.99
CA ILE A 209 -10.61 5.38 18.43
C ILE A 209 -11.87 4.80 19.07
N THR A 210 -11.72 3.66 19.76
CA THR A 210 -12.82 3.02 20.49
C THR A 210 -12.59 3.24 21.98
N MET A 211 -13.55 3.90 22.63
CA MET A 211 -13.56 4.13 24.07
C MET A 211 -14.64 3.25 24.70
N GLU A 212 -14.20 2.26 25.47
CA GLU A 212 -15.10 1.39 26.23
C GLU A 212 -15.30 1.98 27.63
N THR A 213 -16.53 2.37 27.93
CA THR A 213 -16.99 2.68 29.28
C THR A 213 -17.91 1.54 29.74
N ILE A 214 -18.08 1.39 31.06
CA ILE A 214 -18.83 0.29 31.73
C ILE A 214 -20.17 -0.05 31.05
N ASN A 215 -20.84 0.92 30.42
CA ASN A 215 -22.14 0.71 29.75
C ASN A 215 -22.20 1.17 28.27
N LEU A 216 -21.13 1.74 27.69
CA LEU A 216 -21.18 2.36 26.37
C LEU A 216 -19.84 2.22 25.63
N THR A 217 -19.93 1.83 24.35
CA THR A 217 -18.81 1.92 23.41
C THR A 217 -18.98 3.20 22.60
N LYS A 218 -18.03 4.13 22.71
CA LYS A 218 -17.99 5.33 21.88
C LYS A 218 -16.91 5.18 20.83
N ILE A 219 -17.29 5.36 19.57
CA ILE A 219 -16.37 5.35 18.44
C ILE A 219 -16.18 6.78 17.94
N GLU A 220 -14.92 7.18 17.81
CA GLU A 220 -14.52 8.42 17.17
C GLU A 220 -13.60 8.13 15.98
N PHE A 221 -13.76 8.94 14.93
CA PHE A 221 -12.92 8.91 13.75
C PHE A 221 -12.09 10.18 13.65
N LYS A 222 -10.81 10.01 13.34
CA LYS A 222 -9.87 11.08 13.02
C LYS A 222 -9.20 10.80 11.69
N TRP A 223 -8.58 11.81 11.11
CA TRP A 223 -7.67 11.60 9.98
C TRP A 223 -6.52 10.70 10.42
N GLY A 224 -6.22 9.70 9.61
CA GLY A 224 -5.03 8.88 9.77
C GLY A 224 -3.85 9.44 8.97
N PRO A 225 -2.65 8.89 9.16
CA PRO A 225 -1.42 9.43 8.58
C PRO A 225 -1.40 9.42 7.04
N ARG A 226 -2.18 8.55 6.38
CA ARG A 226 -2.28 8.59 4.91
C ARG A 226 -3.11 9.79 4.44
N ALA A 227 -4.19 10.11 5.15
CA ALA A 227 -5.03 11.26 4.80
C ALA A 227 -4.24 12.56 4.87
N GLU A 228 -3.41 12.74 5.90
CA GLU A 228 -2.54 13.91 6.05
C GLU A 228 -1.58 14.13 4.85
N HIS A 229 -1.20 13.06 4.16
CA HIS A 229 -0.28 13.13 3.04
C HIS A 229 -0.94 13.19 1.66
N GLU A 230 -2.11 12.58 1.48
CA GLU A 230 -2.78 12.47 0.17
C GLU A 230 -3.97 13.43 0.02
N PHE A 231 -4.46 14.00 1.12
CA PHE A 231 -5.65 14.84 1.13
C PHE A 231 -5.29 16.32 1.39
N SER A 232 -5.93 17.22 0.63
CA SER A 232 -5.76 18.66 0.78
C SER A 232 -6.88 19.27 1.62
N GLN A 233 -6.54 19.80 2.79
CA GLN A 233 -7.47 20.60 3.61
C GLN A 233 -8.03 21.80 2.83
N ARG A 234 -7.26 22.38 1.89
CA ARG A 234 -7.74 23.45 1.01
C ARG A 234 -8.84 22.93 0.09
N ALA A 235 -8.64 21.79 -0.55
CA ALA A 235 -9.63 21.18 -1.44
C ALA A 235 -10.94 20.87 -0.70
N ALA A 236 -10.87 20.43 0.57
CA ALA A 236 -12.04 20.28 1.42
C ALA A 236 -12.79 21.61 1.63
N LEU A 237 -12.08 22.70 1.93
CA LEU A 237 -12.72 24.01 2.10
C LEU A 237 -13.31 24.56 0.81
N GLU A 238 -12.64 24.36 -0.32
CA GLU A 238 -13.13 24.75 -1.64
C GLU A 238 -14.40 24.00 -1.99
N PHE A 239 -14.42 22.68 -1.80
CA PHE A 239 -15.62 21.87 -1.94
C PHE A 239 -16.76 22.37 -1.05
N MET A 240 -16.48 22.66 0.23
CA MET A 240 -17.49 23.18 1.14
C MET A 240 -17.97 24.58 0.73
N SER A 241 -17.08 25.44 0.21
CA SER A 241 -17.45 26.73 -0.37
C SER A 241 -18.47 26.55 -1.50
N GLU A 242 -18.23 25.62 -2.41
CA GLU A 242 -19.14 25.31 -3.53
C GLU A 242 -20.49 24.78 -3.04
N VAL A 243 -20.50 23.82 -2.11
CA VAL A 243 -21.73 23.27 -1.51
C VAL A 243 -22.58 24.36 -0.86
N TYR A 244 -21.96 25.38 -0.27
CA TYR A 244 -22.64 26.50 0.37
C TYR A 244 -22.74 27.74 -0.54
N ASN A 245 -22.95 27.53 -1.84
CA ASN A 245 -23.21 28.59 -2.84
C ASN A 245 -22.09 29.64 -2.94
N GLY A 246 -20.83 29.19 -2.96
CA GLY A 246 -19.66 30.06 -3.10
C GLY A 246 -19.32 30.83 -1.81
N ARG A 247 -19.74 30.31 -0.64
CA ARG A 247 -19.39 30.90 0.65
C ARG A 247 -17.87 30.98 0.80
N PRO A 248 -17.26 32.16 1.06
CA PRO A 248 -15.81 32.29 1.11
C PRO A 248 -15.16 31.36 2.13
N ILE A 249 -14.09 30.65 1.73
CA ILE A 249 -13.37 29.70 2.60
C ILE A 249 -12.90 30.33 3.94
N LYS A 250 -12.59 31.62 3.93
CA LYS A 250 -12.15 32.40 5.10
C LYS A 250 -13.23 32.56 6.17
N SER A 251 -14.49 32.34 5.81
CA SER A 251 -15.62 32.48 6.74
C SER A 251 -15.70 31.33 7.76
N TRP A 252 -15.05 30.20 7.48
CA TRP A 252 -14.82 29.12 8.44
C TRP A 252 -13.50 29.38 9.17
N GLN A 253 -13.53 30.28 10.16
CA GLN A 253 -12.31 30.82 10.77
C GLN A 253 -11.39 29.75 11.36
N LEU A 254 -11.93 28.77 12.09
CA LEU A 254 -11.14 27.71 12.72
C LEU A 254 -10.49 26.80 11.68
N GLN A 255 -11.24 26.40 10.67
CA GLN A 255 -10.77 25.54 9.58
C GLN A 255 -9.76 26.27 8.69
N PHE A 256 -9.99 27.56 8.42
CA PHE A 256 -9.05 28.39 7.66
C PHE A 256 -7.75 28.62 8.44
N GLN A 257 -7.81 28.82 9.76
CA GLN A 257 -6.62 28.89 10.60
C GLN A 257 -5.83 27.58 10.56
N ALA A 258 -6.50 26.44 10.74
CA ALA A 258 -5.88 25.11 10.65
C ALA A 258 -5.20 24.90 9.29
N LEU A 259 -5.89 25.21 8.19
CA LEU A 259 -5.33 25.16 6.84
C LEU A 259 -4.05 26.02 6.73
N THR A 260 -4.12 27.28 7.14
CA THR A 260 -2.96 28.18 7.02
C THR A 260 -1.78 27.79 7.92
N ALA A 261 -2.04 27.12 9.04
CA ALA A 261 -1.00 26.56 9.88
C ALA A 261 -0.30 25.38 9.20
N GLN A 262 -1.08 24.47 8.59
CA GLN A 262 -0.54 23.33 7.85
C GLN A 262 0.29 23.77 6.64
N GLU A 263 -0.22 24.73 5.85
CA GLU A 263 0.50 25.24 4.67
C GLU A 263 1.82 25.95 4.98
N LYS A 264 1.98 26.45 6.22
CA LYS A 264 3.26 27.02 6.68
C LYS A 264 4.24 25.94 7.08
N LEU A 265 3.76 24.78 7.55
CA LEU A 265 4.60 23.65 7.92
C LEU A 265 5.15 22.92 6.69
N ASP A 266 4.37 22.90 5.60
CA ASP A 266 4.72 22.24 4.34
C ASP A 266 5.64 23.09 3.42
N ARG A 267 5.98 24.32 3.82
CA ARG A 267 6.87 25.24 3.09
C ARG A 267 8.28 25.26 3.67
#